data_AF-A0A327JF29-F1
#
_entry.id   AF-A0A327JF29-F1
#
_cell.length_a   1.000
_cell.length_b   1.000
_cell.length_c   1.000
_cell.angle_alpha   90.00
_cell.angle_beta   90.00
_cell.angle_gamma   90.00
#
_symmetry.space_group_name_H-M   'P 1'
#
loop_
_entity.id
_entity.type
_entity.pdbx_description
1 polymer ?
#
loop_
_entity_poly.entity_id
_entity_poly.type
_entity_poly.pdbx_seq_one_letter_code
_entity_poly.pdbx_strand_id
1 'polypeptide(L)'
;MRPLCGRHRGTARRRGRDTLDRVRRALDHEPHRGNGGDRAAVLCHRLQPAVLTGADDAGLGSCAHAAFGPCWRPHSTTIGDGVLRRAFRIWLAGAITAAFAIALFATAPAAAQTTGEAEAPSAKSEAPPYDPQLLRLSEILGAVHYLTTLCKSDGEQVWREEMSKLIEAEAPDAERKRLIVDAFNRGYHGFSNVYTRCTPSAELAIQRYLREGAAIARDVVNRYGR
;
A
#
# COMPACT_ATOMS: atom_id res chain seq x y z
N MET A 1 -40.40 31.10 -3.59
CA MET A 1 -39.37 30.04 -3.47
C MET A 1 -37.98 30.64 -3.64
N ARG A 2 -37.04 30.39 -2.70
CA ARG A 2 -35.60 30.70 -2.89
C ARG A 2 -34.90 29.42 -3.38
N PRO A 3 -33.98 29.49 -4.36
CA PRO A 3 -33.32 28.29 -4.88
C PRO A 3 -32.27 27.76 -3.87
N LEU A 4 -32.35 26.47 -3.54
CA LEU A 4 -31.45 25.75 -2.62
C LEU A 4 -30.10 25.35 -3.25
N CYS A 5 -29.76 25.85 -4.44
CA CYS A 5 -28.56 25.43 -5.18
C CYS A 5 -27.21 25.90 -4.59
N GLY A 6 -27.20 26.73 -3.55
CA GLY A 6 -25.95 27.28 -2.97
C GLY A 6 -25.26 26.39 -1.93
N ARG A 7 -25.99 25.51 -1.24
CA ARG A 7 -25.46 24.81 -0.04
C ARG A 7 -24.55 23.62 -0.38
N HIS A 8 -24.88 22.86 -1.43
CA HIS A 8 -24.14 21.65 -1.81
C HIS A 8 -22.78 21.92 -2.47
N ARG A 9 -22.64 23.01 -3.24
CA ARG A 9 -21.34 23.38 -3.84
C ARG A 9 -20.31 23.79 -2.78
N GLY A 10 -20.75 24.47 -1.71
CA GLY A 10 -19.88 24.86 -0.60
C GLY A 10 -19.37 23.68 0.22
N THR A 11 -20.15 22.62 0.38
CA THR A 11 -19.76 21.43 1.14
C THR A 11 -18.76 20.56 0.38
N ALA A 12 -18.94 20.38 -0.93
CA ALA A 12 -18.01 19.61 -1.77
C ALA A 12 -16.62 20.29 -1.81
N ARG A 13 -16.59 21.61 -1.99
CA ARG A 13 -15.34 22.38 -2.03
C ARG A 13 -14.56 22.36 -0.71
N ARG A 14 -15.26 22.46 0.43
CA ARG A 14 -14.63 22.34 1.76
C ARG A 14 -14.06 20.93 1.98
N ARG A 15 -14.81 19.89 1.60
CA ARG A 15 -14.36 18.49 1.69
C ARG A 15 -13.07 18.26 0.88
N GLY A 16 -13.00 18.77 -0.35
CA GLY A 16 -11.78 18.70 -1.18
C GLY A 16 -10.56 19.33 -0.51
N ARG A 17 -10.73 20.54 0.05
CA ARG A 17 -9.65 21.24 0.77
C ARG A 17 -9.16 20.45 1.98
N ASP A 18 -10.08 19.97 2.80
CA ASP A 18 -9.75 19.23 4.04
C ASP A 18 -9.01 17.93 3.74
N THR A 19 -9.33 17.27 2.62
CA THR A 19 -8.62 16.07 2.15
C THR A 19 -7.23 16.39 1.64
N LEU A 20 -7.06 17.41 0.80
CA LEU A 20 -5.72 17.81 0.34
C LEU A 20 -4.82 18.25 1.49
N ASP A 21 -5.37 18.93 2.50
CA ASP A 21 -4.64 19.28 3.72
C ASP A 21 -4.26 18.05 4.56
N ARG A 22 -5.10 17.01 4.57
CA ARG A 22 -4.76 15.72 5.20
C ARG A 22 -3.64 15.01 4.45
N VAL A 23 -3.76 14.88 3.13
CA VAL A 23 -2.73 14.26 2.28
C VAL A 23 -1.42 15.01 2.46
N ARG A 24 -1.44 16.34 2.43
CA ARG A 24 -0.28 17.19 2.76
C ARG A 24 0.30 16.85 4.13
N ARG A 25 -0.52 16.82 5.18
CA ARG A 25 -0.03 16.46 6.52
C ARG A 25 0.57 15.06 6.54
N ALA A 26 -0.02 14.08 5.88
CA ALA A 26 0.53 12.73 5.78
C ALA A 26 1.90 12.72 5.06
N LEU A 27 2.04 13.52 4.00
CA LEU A 27 3.28 13.70 3.27
C LEU A 27 4.35 14.45 4.10
N ASP A 28 3.95 15.43 4.91
CA ASP A 28 4.82 16.20 5.81
C ASP A 28 5.18 15.41 7.09
N HIS A 29 4.32 14.50 7.57
CA HIS A 29 4.48 13.77 8.84
C HIS A 29 5.16 12.41 8.73
N GLU A 30 5.88 12.12 7.64
CA GLU A 30 6.69 10.91 7.65
C GLU A 30 7.68 11.00 8.81
N PRO A 31 7.62 10.08 9.81
CA PRO A 31 8.51 10.18 10.94
C PRO A 31 9.90 9.92 10.37
N HIS A 32 10.69 10.99 10.26
CA HIS A 32 12.13 10.92 10.19
C HIS A 32 12.63 10.27 11.49
N ARG A 33 12.42 8.96 11.67
CA ARG A 33 13.34 8.15 12.44
C ARG A 33 14.54 7.93 11.54
N GLY A 34 15.37 8.97 11.47
CA GLY A 34 16.79 8.78 11.22
C GLY A 34 17.30 7.82 12.28
N ASN A 35 17.50 6.57 11.89
CA ASN A 35 18.44 5.68 12.55
C ASN A 35 19.18 4.85 11.50
N GLY A 36 19.79 5.57 10.55
CA GLY A 36 21.08 5.14 9.98
C GLY A 36 22.14 6.04 10.60
N GLY A 37 23.04 5.50 11.42
CA GLY A 37 24.28 6.20 11.81
C GLY A 37 24.68 6.15 13.28
N ASP A 38 23.93 6.76 14.19
CA ASP A 38 24.58 7.36 15.39
C ASP A 38 24.24 6.77 16.77
N ARG A 39 23.63 5.58 16.87
CA ARG A 39 23.34 4.95 18.17
C ARG A 39 24.15 3.71 18.55
N ALA A 40 24.96 3.17 17.65
CA ALA A 40 25.83 2.03 17.98
C ALA A 40 27.21 2.44 18.54
N ALA A 41 27.64 3.69 18.41
CA ALA A 41 28.98 4.11 18.83
C ALA A 41 29.06 4.71 20.26
N VAL A 42 27.94 5.07 20.89
CA VAL A 42 27.96 5.82 22.17
C VAL A 42 27.64 4.95 23.40
N LEU A 43 27.33 3.66 23.24
CA LEU A 43 26.97 2.78 24.37
C LEU A 43 27.79 1.48 24.51
N CYS A 44 28.93 1.33 23.82
CA CYS A 44 29.84 0.19 24.03
C CYS A 44 31.27 0.57 24.48
N HIS A 45 31.52 1.79 24.96
CA HIS A 45 32.84 2.17 25.51
C HIS A 45 32.82 2.59 26.99
N ARG A 46 31.82 2.19 27.77
CA ARG A 46 31.86 2.38 29.22
C ARG A 46 31.27 1.17 29.94
N LEU A 47 32.17 0.26 30.34
CA LEU A 47 32.28 -0.34 31.68
C LEU A 47 32.76 -1.79 31.60
N GLN A 48 34.07 -1.95 31.61
CA GLN A 48 34.77 -2.95 32.42
C GLN A 48 36.13 -2.33 32.76
N PRO A 49 36.59 -2.41 34.01
CA PRO A 49 37.26 -3.64 34.42
C PRO A 49 37.05 -4.05 35.90
N ALA A 50 37.53 -5.28 36.18
CA ALA A 50 37.97 -5.82 37.48
C ALA A 50 36.88 -6.29 38.47
N VAL A 51 37.02 -7.36 39.25
CA VAL A 51 38.04 -8.40 39.44
C VAL A 51 37.37 -9.51 40.28
N LEU A 52 37.90 -10.73 40.15
CA LEU A 52 37.55 -11.98 40.83
C LEU A 52 37.86 -12.00 42.35
N THR A 53 37.04 -12.71 43.13
CA THR A 53 37.31 -13.58 44.33
C THR A 53 35.93 -13.96 44.90
N GLY A 54 35.54 -15.17 45.32
CA GLY A 54 36.18 -16.43 45.71
C GLY A 54 35.33 -17.04 46.85
N ALA A 55 35.19 -18.38 46.86
CA ALA A 55 34.86 -19.28 47.99
C ALA A 55 33.40 -19.38 48.55
N ASP A 56 32.76 -20.52 48.25
CA ASP A 56 32.32 -21.62 49.14
C ASP A 56 31.56 -21.30 50.46
N ASP A 57 30.31 -21.73 50.62
CA ASP A 57 29.97 -23.04 51.22
C ASP A 57 28.46 -23.28 51.47
N ALA A 58 28.17 -24.58 51.61
CA ALA A 58 26.91 -25.33 51.67
C ALA A 58 25.79 -24.87 52.64
N GLY A 59 24.53 -25.19 52.29
CA GLY A 59 23.41 -25.07 53.23
C GLY A 59 22.00 -25.43 52.71
N LEU A 60 21.85 -26.65 52.17
CA LEU A 60 20.64 -27.51 52.20
C LEU A 60 19.23 -26.86 52.17
N GLY A 61 18.58 -26.96 51.00
CA GLY A 61 17.14 -26.80 50.83
C GLY A 61 16.66 -27.59 49.62
N SER A 62 16.61 -28.91 49.76
CA SER A 62 16.07 -29.85 48.77
C SER A 62 14.59 -29.59 48.55
N CYS A 63 14.21 -29.17 47.34
CA CYS A 63 12.90 -29.43 46.78
C CYS A 63 13.11 -30.12 45.43
N ALA A 64 12.44 -31.25 45.32
CA ALA A 64 12.63 -32.24 44.30
C ALA A 64 12.36 -31.70 42.88
N HIS A 65 13.06 -32.31 41.94
CA HIS A 65 12.85 -32.20 40.51
C HIS A 65 11.39 -32.51 40.16
N ALA A 66 10.62 -31.45 39.89
CA ALA A 66 9.34 -31.54 39.22
C ALA A 66 9.45 -30.84 37.86
N ALA A 67 9.33 -31.66 36.81
CA ALA A 67 8.87 -31.29 35.48
C ALA A 67 9.74 -30.33 34.65
N PHE A 68 10.64 -30.96 33.89
CA PHE A 68 10.82 -30.64 32.48
C PHE A 68 9.48 -30.32 31.79
N GLY A 69 9.35 -29.16 31.13
CA GLY A 69 8.18 -28.90 30.28
C GLY A 69 8.07 -27.47 29.71
N PRO A 70 8.25 -27.27 28.39
CA PRO A 70 8.08 -25.97 27.74
C PRO A 70 6.62 -25.52 27.72
N CYS A 71 6.35 -24.27 28.11
CA CYS A 71 5.05 -23.58 27.96
C CYS A 71 4.72 -23.19 26.51
N TRP A 72 5.09 -24.03 25.54
CA TRP A 72 4.61 -23.98 24.17
C TRP A 72 4.20 -25.40 23.76
N ARG A 73 3.02 -25.81 24.22
CA ARG A 73 2.29 -26.90 23.58
C ARG A 73 1.47 -26.30 22.42
N PRO A 74 1.72 -26.68 21.16
CA PRO A 74 0.79 -26.42 20.08
C PRO A 74 -0.48 -27.26 20.34
N HIS A 75 -1.61 -26.58 20.44
CA HIS A 75 -2.93 -27.22 20.45
C HIS A 75 -3.21 -27.72 19.03
N SER A 76 -2.93 -29.00 18.79
CA SER A 76 -3.48 -29.75 17.67
C SER A 76 -4.96 -29.99 17.94
N THR A 77 -5.83 -29.11 17.43
CA THR A 77 -7.26 -29.41 17.27
C THR A 77 -7.42 -30.45 16.16
N THR A 78 -7.43 -31.72 16.53
CA THR A 78 -7.99 -32.83 15.75
C THR A 78 -9.51 -32.77 15.83
N ILE A 79 -10.11 -31.87 15.04
CA ILE A 79 -11.54 -31.87 14.73
C ILE A 79 -11.65 -31.57 13.22
N GLY A 80 -11.72 -32.61 12.38
CA GLY A 80 -12.18 -32.45 10.99
C GLY A 80 -11.48 -33.21 9.86
N ASP A 81 -10.54 -34.13 10.11
CA ASP A 81 -9.79 -34.86 9.05
C ASP A 81 -10.62 -35.88 8.22
N GLY A 82 -11.95 -35.88 8.34
CA GLY A 82 -12.85 -36.81 7.65
C GLY A 82 -13.54 -36.26 6.38
N VAL A 83 -13.66 -34.94 6.22
CA VAL A 83 -14.56 -34.36 5.20
C VAL A 83 -13.79 -33.78 3.99
N LEU A 84 -12.57 -33.28 4.19
CA LEU A 84 -11.80 -32.64 3.10
C LEU A 84 -11.05 -33.63 2.19
N ARG A 85 -10.73 -34.86 2.66
CA ARG A 85 -10.14 -35.90 1.79
C ARG A 85 -11.14 -36.54 0.81
N ARG A 86 -12.45 -36.33 0.99
CA ARG A 86 -13.50 -36.83 0.08
C ARG A 86 -13.85 -35.83 -1.04
N ALA A 87 -13.69 -34.52 -0.81
CA ALA A 87 -13.90 -33.50 -1.82
C ALA A 87 -12.78 -33.47 -2.89
N PHE A 88 -11.54 -33.81 -2.52
CA PHE A 88 -10.40 -33.75 -3.42
C PHE A 88 -10.31 -34.92 -4.43
N ARG A 89 -10.98 -36.06 -4.16
CA ARG A 89 -11.01 -37.20 -5.10
C ARG A 89 -12.15 -37.13 -6.12
N ILE A 90 -13.16 -36.28 -5.90
CA ILE A 90 -14.26 -36.05 -6.85
C ILE A 90 -13.92 -34.91 -7.83
N TRP A 91 -12.95 -34.05 -7.53
CA TRP A 91 -12.44 -33.04 -8.48
C TRP A 91 -11.36 -33.54 -9.45
N LEU A 92 -10.68 -34.66 -9.16
CA LEU A 92 -9.64 -35.22 -10.02
C LEU A 92 -10.13 -36.29 -11.02
N ALA A 93 -11.36 -36.80 -10.88
CA ALA A 93 -11.95 -37.79 -11.80
C ALA A 93 -13.06 -37.23 -12.71
N GLY A 94 -13.46 -35.96 -12.54
CA GLY A 94 -14.50 -35.30 -13.35
C GLY A 94 -14.00 -34.31 -14.42
N ALA A 95 -12.69 -34.03 -14.47
CA ALA A 95 -12.10 -33.08 -15.42
C ALA A 95 -11.26 -33.75 -16.53
N ILE A 96 -11.28 -35.09 -16.64
CA ILE A 96 -10.56 -35.85 -17.68
C ILE A 96 -11.51 -36.28 -18.83
N THR A 97 -12.83 -36.08 -18.70
CA THR A 97 -13.83 -36.37 -19.76
C THR A 97 -14.44 -35.13 -20.42
N ALA A 98 -13.79 -33.96 -20.30
CA ALA A 98 -14.10 -32.76 -21.10
C ALA A 98 -12.89 -32.26 -21.91
N ALA A 99 -11.90 -33.11 -22.12
CA ALA A 99 -10.74 -32.87 -22.99
C ALA A 99 -10.86 -33.54 -24.37
N PHE A 100 -12.05 -34.04 -24.76
CA PHE A 100 -12.23 -34.80 -26.02
C PHE A 100 -13.40 -34.32 -26.90
N ALA A 101 -13.78 -33.04 -26.81
CA ALA A 101 -14.77 -32.43 -27.71
C ALA A 101 -14.43 -30.99 -28.14
N ILE A 102 -13.14 -30.59 -28.11
CA ILE A 102 -12.65 -29.35 -28.74
C ILE A 102 -11.41 -29.68 -29.58
N ALA A 103 -11.48 -30.76 -30.35
CA ALA A 103 -10.48 -31.15 -31.35
C ALA A 103 -11.05 -31.06 -32.76
N LEU A 104 -11.88 -30.05 -33.05
CA LEU A 104 -12.53 -29.86 -34.36
C LEU A 104 -12.87 -28.40 -34.69
N PHE A 105 -12.04 -27.44 -34.25
CA PHE A 105 -12.10 -26.07 -34.78
C PHE A 105 -10.69 -25.48 -35.00
N ALA A 106 -9.88 -26.22 -35.75
CA ALA A 106 -8.70 -25.66 -36.40
C ALA A 106 -8.99 -25.56 -37.91
N THR A 107 -9.31 -24.35 -38.37
CA THR A 107 -9.12 -23.77 -39.72
C THR A 107 -10.19 -22.72 -40.04
N ALA A 108 -9.97 -21.48 -39.62
CA ALA A 108 -10.64 -20.31 -40.21
C ALA A 108 -9.62 -19.17 -40.35
N PRO A 109 -9.56 -18.50 -41.51
CA PRO A 109 -8.51 -17.53 -41.81
C PRO A 109 -8.74 -16.22 -41.04
N ALA A 110 -7.62 -15.61 -40.67
CA ALA A 110 -7.53 -14.27 -40.10
C ALA A 110 -7.99 -13.22 -41.13
N ALA A 111 -9.21 -12.71 -40.98
CA ALA A 111 -9.65 -11.43 -41.55
C ALA A 111 -10.98 -11.00 -40.92
N ALA A 112 -10.91 -10.14 -39.90
CA ALA A 112 -11.88 -9.09 -39.59
C ALA A 112 -11.50 -8.50 -38.24
N GLN A 113 -10.61 -7.50 -38.27
CA GLN A 113 -10.46 -6.59 -37.14
C GLN A 113 -11.81 -5.91 -36.98
N THR A 114 -12.46 -6.14 -35.84
CA THR A 114 -13.63 -5.37 -35.42
C THR A 114 -13.24 -3.91 -35.44
N THR A 115 -13.85 -3.18 -36.36
CA THR A 115 -13.85 -1.73 -36.45
C THR A 115 -14.02 -1.19 -35.05
N GLY A 116 -13.01 -0.46 -34.56
CA GLY A 116 -13.14 0.32 -33.34
C GLY A 116 -14.32 1.25 -33.53
N GLU A 117 -15.37 1.02 -32.77
CA GLU A 117 -16.46 1.96 -32.61
C GLU A 117 -15.80 3.27 -32.16
N ALA A 118 -15.81 4.26 -33.05
CA ALA A 118 -15.38 5.60 -32.73
C ALA A 118 -16.34 6.13 -31.67
N GLU A 119 -15.92 6.04 -30.41
CA GLU A 119 -16.58 6.67 -29.29
C GLU A 119 -16.74 8.15 -29.65
N ALA A 120 -17.98 8.55 -29.94
CA ALA A 120 -18.34 9.93 -30.16
C ALA A 120 -17.77 10.77 -29.01
N PRO A 121 -17.26 11.99 -29.26
CA PRO A 121 -16.72 12.81 -28.19
C PRO A 121 -17.84 13.08 -27.18
N SER A 122 -17.85 12.29 -26.10
CA SER A 122 -18.54 12.64 -24.86
C SER A 122 -18.13 14.07 -24.58
N ALA A 123 -19.12 14.96 -24.41
CA ALA A 123 -18.87 16.34 -24.06
C ALA A 123 -18.05 16.33 -22.77
N LYS A 124 -16.72 16.43 -22.92
CA LYS A 124 -15.77 16.39 -21.82
C LYS A 124 -16.21 17.47 -20.87
N SER A 125 -16.68 17.08 -19.68
CA SER A 125 -16.67 17.99 -18.54
C SER A 125 -15.25 18.52 -18.50
N GLU A 126 -15.08 19.82 -18.78
CA GLU A 126 -13.76 20.42 -18.87
C GLU A 126 -13.03 20.13 -17.55
N ALA A 127 -11.92 19.40 -17.64
CA ALA A 127 -11.19 18.96 -16.46
C ALA A 127 -10.77 20.20 -15.64
N PRO A 128 -10.78 20.13 -14.30
CA PRO A 128 -10.39 21.27 -13.50
C PRO A 128 -8.98 21.78 -13.87
N PRO A 129 -8.70 23.08 -13.77
CA PRO A 129 -7.37 23.61 -14.09
C PRO A 129 -6.22 23.00 -13.26
N TYR A 130 -6.56 22.38 -12.12
CA TYR A 130 -5.62 21.69 -11.23
C TYR A 130 -5.46 20.19 -11.51
N ASP A 131 -6.14 19.65 -12.52
CA ASP A 131 -6.13 18.22 -12.82
C ASP A 131 -4.73 17.66 -13.12
N PRO A 132 -3.83 18.36 -13.84
CA PRO A 132 -2.46 17.90 -14.02
C PRO A 132 -1.69 17.74 -12.69
N GLN A 133 -1.88 18.67 -11.76
CA GLN A 133 -1.30 18.58 -10.41
C GLN A 133 -1.87 17.38 -9.64
N LEU A 134 -3.17 17.13 -9.78
CA LEU A 134 -3.83 16.01 -9.12
C LEU A 134 -3.31 14.66 -9.66
N LEU A 135 -3.17 14.52 -10.99
CA LEU A 135 -2.59 13.32 -11.59
C LEU A 135 -1.13 13.10 -11.15
N ARG A 136 -0.32 14.17 -11.08
CA ARG A 136 1.05 14.07 -10.56
C ARG A 136 1.07 13.67 -9.09
N LEU A 137 0.18 14.23 -8.27
CA LEU A 137 0.05 13.85 -6.87
C LEU A 137 -0.32 12.36 -6.73
N SER A 138 -1.27 11.86 -7.53
CA SER A 138 -1.63 10.44 -7.55
C SER A 138 -0.47 9.53 -7.92
N GLU A 139 0.33 9.90 -8.93
CA GLU A 139 1.55 9.17 -9.29
C GLU A 139 2.56 9.14 -8.14
N ILE A 140 2.76 10.26 -7.45
CA ILE A 140 3.65 10.36 -6.28
C ILE A 140 3.17 9.43 -5.16
N LEU A 141 1.87 9.40 -4.88
CA LEU A 141 1.29 8.52 -3.86
C LEU A 141 1.54 7.05 -4.20
N GLY A 142 1.44 6.65 -5.47
CA GLY A 142 1.74 5.29 -5.91
C GLY A 142 3.22 4.92 -5.77
N ALA A 143 4.12 5.85 -6.13
CA ALA A 143 5.55 5.68 -5.95
C ALA A 143 5.96 5.51 -4.47
N VAL A 144 5.46 6.40 -3.61
CA VAL A 144 5.73 6.34 -2.16
C VAL A 144 5.10 5.08 -1.55
N HIS A 145 3.91 4.69 -2.00
CA HIS A 145 3.28 3.45 -1.57
C HIS A 145 4.21 2.25 -1.77
N TYR A 146 4.74 2.05 -2.99
CA TYR A 146 5.64 0.94 -3.27
C TYR A 146 6.95 1.03 -2.48
N LEU A 147 7.61 2.18 -2.51
CA LEU A 147 8.92 2.34 -1.85
C LEU A 147 8.84 2.13 -0.34
N THR A 148 7.75 2.57 0.29
CA THR A 148 7.55 2.38 1.73
C THR A 148 7.26 0.94 2.09
N THR A 149 6.71 0.08 1.22
CA THR A 149 6.62 -1.36 1.50
C THR A 149 7.99 -2.04 1.57
N LEU A 150 8.96 -1.53 0.81
CA LEU A 150 10.33 -2.05 0.81
C LEU A 150 11.15 -1.53 2.00
N CYS A 151 11.01 -0.25 2.33
CA CYS A 151 11.87 0.43 3.30
C CYS A 151 11.24 0.55 4.70
N LYS A 152 9.93 0.37 4.85
CA LYS A 152 9.22 0.54 6.13
C LYS A 152 8.19 -0.56 6.36
N SER A 153 8.02 -0.97 7.61
CA SER A 153 7.15 -2.08 7.97
C SER A 153 5.66 -1.71 8.02
N ASP A 154 5.34 -0.42 8.05
CA ASP A 154 4.01 0.13 8.37
C ASP A 154 3.40 1.02 7.28
N GLY A 155 4.18 1.37 6.24
CA GLY A 155 3.76 2.31 5.19
C GLY A 155 2.76 1.75 4.18
N GLU A 156 2.58 0.42 4.12
CA GLU A 156 1.80 -0.21 3.05
C GLU A 156 0.33 0.24 3.02
N GLN A 157 -0.35 0.32 4.17
CA GLN A 157 -1.78 0.66 4.17
C GLN A 157 -2.05 2.16 4.09
N VAL A 158 -1.17 2.99 4.67
CA VAL A 158 -1.38 4.45 4.79
C VAL A 158 -1.61 5.09 3.44
N TRP A 159 -0.77 4.80 2.44
CA TRP A 159 -0.84 5.48 1.15
C TRP A 159 -2.02 5.05 0.28
N ARG A 160 -2.48 3.80 0.40
CA ARG A 160 -3.70 3.33 -0.29
C ARG A 160 -4.95 3.99 0.27
N GLU A 161 -4.99 4.17 1.59
CA GLU A 161 -6.08 4.91 2.23
C GLU A 161 -6.08 6.39 1.84
N GLU A 162 -4.92 7.05 1.83
CA GLU A 162 -4.83 8.46 1.41
C GLU A 162 -5.23 8.64 -0.06
N MET A 163 -4.88 7.71 -0.94
CA MET A 163 -5.36 7.70 -2.33
C MET A 163 -6.88 7.51 -2.42
N SER A 164 -7.45 6.62 -1.60
CA SER A 164 -8.90 6.39 -1.55
C SER A 164 -9.65 7.63 -1.09
N LYS A 165 -9.14 8.31 -0.05
CA LYS A 165 -9.68 9.58 0.46
C LYS A 165 -9.59 10.70 -0.59
N LEU A 166 -8.48 10.77 -1.34
CA LEU A 166 -8.31 11.72 -2.44
C LEU A 166 -9.40 11.57 -3.51
N ILE A 167 -9.64 10.33 -3.97
CA ILE A 167 -10.68 10.03 -4.96
C ILE A 167 -12.07 10.38 -4.41
N GLU A 168 -12.37 10.01 -3.16
CA GLU A 168 -13.65 10.30 -2.52
C GLU A 168 -13.92 11.81 -2.44
N ALA A 169 -12.89 12.59 -2.14
CA ALA A 169 -13.01 14.04 -1.99
C ALA A 169 -13.20 14.77 -3.32
N GLU A 170 -12.51 14.33 -4.37
CA GLU A 170 -12.68 14.88 -5.72
C GLU A 170 -13.99 14.45 -6.38
N ALA A 171 -14.56 13.32 -5.95
CA ALA A 171 -15.77 12.71 -6.53
C ALA A 171 -15.77 12.76 -8.08
N PRO A 172 -14.71 12.26 -8.74
CA PRO A 172 -14.59 12.33 -10.20
C PRO A 172 -15.63 11.43 -10.88
N ASP A 173 -15.98 11.77 -12.12
CA ASP A 173 -16.67 10.83 -13.02
C ASP A 173 -15.80 9.58 -13.31
N ALA A 174 -16.38 8.59 -13.99
CA ALA A 174 -15.72 7.31 -14.22
C ALA A 174 -14.44 7.42 -15.05
N GLU A 175 -14.42 8.28 -16.07
CA GLU A 175 -13.27 8.47 -16.95
C GLU A 175 -12.13 9.15 -16.17
N ARG A 176 -12.43 10.25 -15.49
CA ARG A 176 -11.46 10.99 -14.68
C ARG A 176 -10.93 10.16 -13.51
N LYS A 177 -11.79 9.34 -12.88
CA LYS A 177 -11.38 8.38 -11.86
C LYS A 177 -10.37 7.38 -12.41
N ARG A 178 -10.58 6.86 -13.63
CA ARG A 178 -9.65 5.94 -14.29
C ARG A 178 -8.28 6.60 -14.46
N LEU A 179 -8.23 7.83 -14.97
CA LEU A 179 -6.97 8.56 -15.17
C LEU A 179 -6.18 8.76 -13.86
N ILE A 180 -6.90 9.09 -12.78
CA ILE A 180 -6.35 9.25 -11.43
C ILE A 180 -5.75 7.94 -10.91
N VAL A 181 -6.48 6.83 -11.06
CA VAL A 181 -6.02 5.49 -10.65
C VAL A 181 -4.84 5.03 -11.52
N ASP A 182 -4.89 5.26 -12.82
CA ASP A 182 -3.81 4.93 -13.74
C ASP A 182 -2.52 5.68 -13.38
N ALA A 183 -2.62 6.95 -12.97
CA ALA A 183 -1.47 7.72 -12.51
C ALA A 183 -0.83 7.09 -11.27
N PHE A 184 -1.63 6.71 -10.28
CA PHE A 184 -1.14 5.97 -9.11
C PHE A 184 -0.43 4.67 -9.51
N ASN A 185 -1.06 3.86 -10.37
CA ASN A 185 -0.49 2.59 -10.81
C ASN A 185 0.81 2.79 -11.59
N ARG A 186 0.91 3.84 -12.42
CA ARG A 186 2.17 4.18 -13.12
C ARG A 186 3.30 4.46 -12.13
N GLY A 187 3.05 5.25 -11.08
CA GLY A 187 4.04 5.53 -10.05
C GLY A 187 4.48 4.27 -9.29
N TYR A 188 3.51 3.41 -8.95
CA TYR A 188 3.77 2.13 -8.29
C TYR A 188 4.66 1.21 -9.14
N HIS A 189 4.23 0.95 -10.39
CA HIS A 189 4.95 0.06 -11.30
C HIS A 189 6.32 0.61 -11.72
N GLY A 190 6.44 1.93 -11.85
CA GLY A 190 7.71 2.59 -12.16
C GLY A 190 8.82 2.24 -11.17
N PHE A 191 8.51 2.20 -9.88
CA PHE A 191 9.48 1.82 -8.85
C PHE A 191 9.59 0.30 -8.64
N SER A 192 8.51 -0.47 -8.85
CA SER A 192 8.58 -1.94 -8.76
C SER A 192 9.47 -2.59 -9.80
N ASN A 193 9.67 -1.93 -10.93
CA ASN A 193 10.55 -2.42 -11.98
C ASN A 193 12.04 -2.14 -11.69
N VAL A 194 12.34 -1.22 -10.77
CA VAL A 194 13.71 -0.72 -10.52
C VAL A 194 14.26 -1.21 -9.17
N TYR A 195 13.40 -1.32 -8.15
CA TYR A 195 13.81 -1.73 -6.81
C TYR A 195 13.08 -3.01 -6.40
N THR A 196 13.82 -3.95 -5.83
CA THR A 196 13.28 -5.19 -5.22
C THR A 196 13.62 -5.31 -3.74
N ARG A 197 14.43 -4.39 -3.23
CA ARG A 197 14.86 -4.26 -1.83
C ARG A 197 15.06 -2.79 -1.50
N CYS A 198 15.02 -2.43 -0.22
CA CYS A 198 15.37 -1.08 0.18
C CYS A 198 16.86 -0.80 -0.09
N THR A 199 17.15 0.37 -0.67
CA THR A 199 18.50 0.89 -0.92
C THR A 199 18.57 2.36 -0.49
N PRO A 200 19.77 2.94 -0.28
CA PRO A 200 19.90 4.36 0.03
C PRO A 200 19.29 5.28 -1.05
N SER A 201 19.32 4.85 -2.31
CA SER A 201 18.68 5.59 -3.41
C SER A 201 17.16 5.51 -3.37
N ALA A 202 16.59 4.38 -2.92
CA ALA A 202 15.16 4.21 -2.71
C ALA A 202 14.66 5.09 -1.54
N GLU A 203 15.38 5.12 -0.42
CA GLU A 203 15.07 6.01 0.71
C GLU A 203 15.11 7.49 0.30
N LEU A 204 16.15 7.88 -0.45
CA LEU A 204 16.25 9.24 -0.97
C LEU A 204 15.11 9.57 -1.95
N ALA A 205 14.67 8.60 -2.75
CA ALA A 205 13.51 8.77 -3.62
C ALA A 205 12.25 9.04 -2.80
N ILE A 206 11.96 8.28 -1.74
CA ILE A 206 10.85 8.54 -0.83
C ILE A 206 10.87 9.99 -0.35
N GLN A 207 12.00 10.45 0.18
CA GLN A 207 12.14 11.82 0.71
C GLN A 207 11.96 12.93 -0.34
N ARG A 208 12.30 12.67 -1.60
CA ARG A 208 12.08 13.62 -2.70
C ARG A 208 10.62 13.66 -3.11
N TYR A 209 10.00 12.49 -3.25
CA TYR A 209 8.61 12.36 -3.66
C TYR A 209 7.64 12.90 -2.60
N LEU A 210 7.90 12.68 -1.31
CA LEU A 210 7.11 13.27 -0.23
C LEU A 210 7.14 14.79 -0.25
N ARG A 211 8.33 15.39 -0.43
CA ARG A 211 8.49 16.85 -0.55
C ARG A 211 7.76 17.41 -1.77
N GLU A 212 7.86 16.75 -2.90
CA GLU A 212 7.15 17.13 -4.13
C GLU A 212 5.64 17.06 -3.94
N GLY A 213 5.13 15.93 -3.43
CA GLY A 213 3.69 15.75 -3.20
C GLY A 213 3.13 16.79 -2.24
N ALA A 214 3.86 17.09 -1.16
CA ALA A 214 3.44 18.11 -0.20
C ALA A 214 3.42 19.51 -0.83
N ALA A 215 4.38 19.83 -1.70
CA ALA A 215 4.40 21.08 -2.44
C ALA A 215 3.21 21.19 -3.40
N ILE A 216 2.90 20.11 -4.13
CA ILE A 216 1.75 20.06 -5.03
C ILE A 216 0.43 20.25 -4.27
N ALA A 217 0.23 19.51 -3.17
CA ALA A 217 -0.98 19.63 -2.37
C ALA A 217 -1.17 21.06 -1.83
N ARG A 218 -0.09 21.69 -1.35
CA ARG A 218 -0.09 23.11 -0.95
C ARG A 218 -0.47 24.03 -2.10
N ASP A 219 0.14 23.87 -3.27
CA ASP A 219 -0.10 24.72 -4.43
C ASP A 219 -1.56 24.64 -4.89
N VAL A 220 -2.14 23.44 -4.93
CA VAL A 220 -3.54 23.23 -5.31
C VAL A 220 -4.48 23.95 -4.32
N VAL A 221 -4.28 23.76 -3.02
CA VAL A 221 -5.08 24.44 -1.99
C VAL A 221 -4.94 25.96 -2.07
N ASN A 222 -3.73 26.47 -2.25
CA ASN A 222 -3.45 27.91 -2.27
C ASN A 222 -4.08 28.61 -3.49
N ARG A 223 -4.06 27.96 -4.66
CA ARG A 223 -4.55 28.54 -5.91
C ARG A 223 -6.04 28.33 -6.12
N TYR A 224 -6.55 27.14 -5.82
CA TYR A 224 -7.89 26.71 -6.20
C TYR A 224 -8.85 26.53 -5.02
N GLY A 225 -8.31 26.52 -3.80
CA GLY A 225 -9.06 26.21 -2.59
C GLY A 225 -10.04 27.29 -2.13
N ARG A 226 -10.15 28.47 -2.76
CA ARG A 226 -10.98 29.62 -2.28
C ARG A 226 -12.48 29.43 -2.48
#